data_AF-A0A182TBQ2-F1
#
_entry.id   AF-A0A182TBQ2-F1
#
_cell.length_a   1.000
_cell.length_b   1.000
_cell.length_c   1.000
_cell.angle_alpha   90.00
_cell.angle_beta   90.00
_cell.angle_gamma   90.00
#
_symmetry.space_group_name_H-M   'P 1'
#
loop_
_entity.id
_entity.type
_entity.pdbx_description
1 polymer ?
#
loop_
_entity_poly.entity_id
_entity_poly.type
_entity_poly.pdbx_seq_one_letter_code
_entity_poly.pdbx_strand_id
1 'polypeptide(L)'
;MLFYVCFYTVLAALFAICMQGLLVTLNHQHPKWQLDESRIGTNPGVSYRPQPEDAEGINSIQYVAANKTDVTQWVDMINDFLGPYADHTLLPGGGKNQVICDFNTPPSSGNVCAFDVKNLGPCSASAGYGYNRSAPCIFIKLNRIYGWQPVFYEDVDDLPAEMPDDLVSHIRSLPAPDRRQVWITCKELTNS
;
A
#
# COMPACT_ATOMS: atom_id res chain seq x y z
N MET A 1 -33.08 -34.11 -20.26
CA MET A 1 -32.57 -32.79 -20.72
C MET A 1 -33.53 -31.66 -20.37
N LEU A 2 -34.78 -31.66 -20.84
CA LEU A 2 -35.77 -30.61 -20.50
C LEU A 2 -35.97 -30.37 -18.99
N PHE A 3 -36.08 -31.44 -18.19
CA PHE A 3 -36.16 -31.34 -16.72
C PHE A 3 -35.01 -30.52 -16.11
N TYR A 4 -33.76 -30.82 -16.50
CA TYR A 4 -32.59 -30.11 -15.99
C TYR A 4 -32.58 -28.65 -16.40
N VAL A 5 -32.98 -28.33 -17.65
CA VAL A 5 -33.08 -26.95 -18.12
C VAL A 5 -34.08 -26.17 -17.26
N CYS A 6 -35.29 -26.71 -17.05
CA CYS A 6 -36.30 -26.06 -16.22
C CYS A 6 -35.85 -25.91 -14.77
N PHE A 7 -35.30 -26.97 -14.19
CA PHE A 7 -34.81 -26.98 -12.80
C PHE A 7 -33.72 -25.93 -12.57
N TYR A 8 -32.68 -25.90 -13.41
CA TYR A 8 -31.59 -24.95 -13.26
C TYR A 8 -32.00 -23.51 -13.58
N THR A 9 -32.99 -23.30 -14.46
CA THR A 9 -33.56 -21.97 -14.71
C THR A 9 -34.21 -21.41 -13.45
N VAL A 10 -35.03 -22.22 -12.78
CA VAL A 10 -35.69 -21.82 -11.52
C VAL A 10 -34.67 -21.58 -10.41
N LEU A 11 -33.67 -22.46 -10.28
CA LEU A 11 -32.61 -22.31 -9.28
C LEU A 11 -31.78 -21.04 -9.50
N ALA A 12 -31.41 -20.74 -10.76
CA ALA A 12 -30.71 -19.52 -11.12
C ALA A 12 -31.55 -18.26 -10.82
N ALA A 13 -32.85 -18.30 -11.10
CA ALA A 13 -33.75 -17.20 -10.78
C ALA A 13 -33.85 -16.95 -9.25
N LEU A 14 -33.97 -18.02 -8.44
CA LEU A 14 -33.98 -17.91 -6.98
C LEU A 14 -32.67 -17.30 -6.46
N PHE A 15 -31.52 -17.79 -6.95
CA PHE A 15 -30.22 -17.24 -6.60
C PHE A 15 -30.11 -15.75 -6.96
N ALA A 16 -30.56 -15.36 -8.16
CA ALA A 16 -30.54 -13.96 -8.60
C ALA A 16 -31.41 -13.06 -7.70
N ILE A 17 -32.60 -13.51 -7.31
CA ILE A 17 -33.49 -12.76 -6.39
C ILE A 17 -32.83 -12.58 -5.02
N CYS A 18 -32.26 -13.66 -4.45
CA CYS A 18 -31.55 -13.58 -3.18
C CYS A 18 -30.32 -12.66 -3.26
N MET A 19 -29.56 -12.75 -4.35
CA MET A 19 -28.39 -11.91 -4.58
C MET A 19 -28.78 -10.43 -4.73
N GLN A 20 -29.88 -10.14 -5.44
CA GLN A 20 -30.39 -8.78 -5.56
C GLN A 20 -30.86 -8.22 -4.21
N GLY A 21 -31.54 -9.04 -3.40
CA GLY A 21 -31.91 -8.66 -2.04
C GLY A 21 -30.69 -8.29 -1.18
N LEU A 22 -29.59 -9.04 -1.30
CA LEU A 22 -28.33 -8.70 -0.64
C LEU A 22 -27.76 -7.38 -1.16
N LEU A 23 -27.65 -7.21 -2.49
CA LEU A 23 -27.04 -6.03 -3.11
C LEU A 23 -27.77 -4.72 -2.78
N VAL A 24 -29.10 -4.75 -2.64
CA VAL A 24 -29.90 -3.57 -2.21
C VAL A 24 -29.55 -3.13 -0.78
N THR A 25 -29.05 -4.02 0.07
CA THR A 25 -28.64 -3.66 1.44
C THR A 25 -27.21 -3.15 1.56
N LEU A 26 -26.44 -3.16 0.47
CA LEU A 26 -25.04 -2.73 0.47
C LEU A 26 -24.90 -1.27 0.05
N ASN A 27 -23.96 -0.58 0.68
CA ASN A 27 -23.57 0.77 0.30
C ASN A 27 -22.49 0.71 -0.80
N HIS A 28 -22.58 1.57 -1.82
CA HIS A 28 -21.62 1.61 -2.94
C HIS A 28 -20.36 2.44 -2.65
N GLN A 29 -20.34 3.23 -1.56
CA GLN A 29 -19.24 4.13 -1.21
C GLN A 29 -18.32 3.53 -0.14
N HIS A 30 -18.85 2.68 0.75
CA HIS A 30 -18.07 2.08 1.83
C HIS A 30 -18.53 0.66 2.15
N PRO A 31 -17.62 -0.22 2.62
CA PRO A 31 -17.98 -1.56 3.03
C PRO A 31 -18.85 -1.51 4.29
N LYS A 32 -19.79 -2.47 4.39
CA LYS A 32 -20.74 -2.57 5.50
C LYS A 32 -20.05 -2.81 6.84
N TRP A 33 -19.09 -3.74 6.86
CA TRP A 33 -18.29 -4.05 8.04
C TRP A 33 -16.92 -3.41 7.90
N GLN A 34 -16.51 -2.64 8.88
CA GLN A 34 -15.28 -1.85 8.86
C GLN A 34 -14.42 -2.20 10.07
N LEU A 35 -13.10 -2.08 9.92
CA LEU A 35 -12.14 -2.22 11.02
C LEU A 35 -12.39 -3.51 11.81
N ASP A 36 -12.60 -3.42 13.13
CA ASP A 36 -12.76 -4.56 14.04
C ASP A 36 -14.01 -5.43 13.75
N GLU A 37 -15.04 -4.85 13.12
CA GLU A 37 -16.22 -5.62 12.70
C GLU A 37 -15.96 -6.40 11.39
N SER A 38 -14.89 -6.05 10.67
CA SER A 38 -14.50 -6.70 9.44
C SER A 38 -13.51 -7.83 9.70
N ARG A 39 -13.46 -8.82 8.79
CA ARG A 39 -12.43 -9.87 8.82
C ARG A 39 -11.01 -9.35 8.59
N ILE A 40 -10.86 -8.11 8.11
CA ILE A 40 -9.55 -7.49 7.84
C ILE A 40 -8.97 -6.90 9.15
N GLY A 41 -9.84 -6.44 10.07
CA GLY A 41 -9.44 -5.81 11.31
C GLY A 41 -8.84 -4.41 11.13
N THR A 42 -8.09 -3.97 12.15
CA THR A 42 -7.39 -2.68 12.24
C THR A 42 -5.91 -2.75 11.87
N ASN A 43 -5.42 -3.92 11.45
CA ASN A 43 -4.02 -4.18 11.15
C ASN A 43 -3.80 -4.28 9.63
N PRO A 44 -3.35 -3.20 8.95
CA PRO A 44 -3.10 -3.26 7.52
C PRO A 44 -1.92 -4.18 7.20
N GLY A 45 -2.11 -5.03 6.21
CA GLY A 45 -1.01 -5.80 5.63
C GLY A 45 0.05 -4.87 5.03
N VAL A 46 1.30 -5.31 5.08
CA VAL A 46 2.46 -4.63 4.48
C VAL A 46 2.87 -5.37 3.23
N SER A 47 3.11 -4.62 2.16
CA SER A 47 3.64 -5.11 0.89
C SER A 47 4.84 -4.26 0.46
N TYR A 48 5.61 -4.74 -0.51
CA TYR A 48 6.73 -3.99 -1.06
C TYR A 48 6.66 -3.94 -2.59
N ARG A 49 7.36 -2.98 -3.19
CA ARG A 49 7.55 -2.84 -4.64
C ARG A 49 9.02 -2.55 -4.95
N PRO A 50 9.56 -3.07 -6.06
CA PRO A 50 8.90 -3.96 -7.03
C PRO A 50 8.75 -5.38 -6.49
N GLN A 51 7.68 -6.07 -6.90
CA GLN A 51 7.41 -7.46 -6.53
C GLN A 51 7.54 -8.32 -7.81
N PRO A 52 8.28 -9.44 -7.78
CA PRO A 52 8.40 -10.32 -8.95
C PRO A 52 7.03 -10.88 -9.36
N GLU A 53 6.83 -11.12 -10.66
CA GLU A 53 5.58 -11.65 -11.22
C GLU A 53 5.32 -13.10 -10.80
N ASP A 54 6.38 -13.87 -10.56
CA ASP A 54 6.29 -15.26 -10.13
C ASP A 54 5.88 -15.36 -8.65
N ALA A 55 4.57 -15.48 -8.41
CA ALA A 55 3.97 -15.66 -7.08
C ALA A 55 4.40 -16.98 -6.39
N GLU A 56 5.01 -17.92 -7.12
CA GLU A 56 5.55 -19.17 -6.61
C GLU A 56 7.04 -19.09 -6.25
N GLY A 57 7.72 -17.99 -6.63
CA GLY A 57 9.13 -17.75 -6.34
C GLY A 57 9.36 -17.18 -4.94
N ILE A 58 10.54 -17.47 -4.38
CA ILE A 58 11.04 -16.81 -3.17
C ILE A 58 10.93 -15.29 -3.38
N ASN A 59 10.31 -14.57 -2.44
CA ASN A 59 10.19 -13.10 -2.38
C ASN A 59 11.58 -12.43 -2.39
N SER A 60 12.23 -12.43 -3.55
CA SER A 60 13.63 -12.07 -3.71
C SER A 60 13.80 -11.23 -4.98
N ILE A 61 14.59 -10.18 -4.86
CA ILE A 61 14.98 -9.32 -5.97
C ILE A 61 16.32 -9.83 -6.45
N GLN A 62 16.34 -10.47 -7.61
CA GLN A 62 17.55 -11.06 -8.20
C GLN A 62 17.81 -10.40 -9.55
N TYR A 63 19.00 -9.82 -9.71
CA TYR A 63 19.39 -9.18 -10.96
C TYR A 63 20.92 -9.04 -11.03
N VAL A 64 21.44 -8.93 -12.26
CA VAL A 64 22.85 -8.60 -12.48
C VAL A 64 22.95 -7.11 -12.81
N ALA A 65 23.59 -6.32 -11.96
CA ALA A 65 23.70 -4.86 -12.15
C ALA A 65 24.40 -4.46 -13.46
N ALA A 66 25.30 -5.30 -13.97
CA ALA A 66 25.95 -5.08 -15.27
C ALA A 66 25.04 -5.40 -16.47
N ASN A 67 23.99 -6.20 -16.27
CA ASN A 67 23.03 -6.56 -17.30
C ASN A 67 21.92 -5.51 -17.35
N LYS A 68 21.92 -4.72 -18.41
CA LYS A 68 20.91 -3.65 -18.61
C LYS A 68 19.50 -4.20 -18.69
N THR A 69 19.30 -5.37 -19.30
CA THR A 69 17.96 -5.96 -19.45
C THR A 69 17.35 -6.32 -18.09
N ASP A 70 18.15 -6.94 -17.22
CA ASP A 70 17.70 -7.30 -15.86
C ASP A 70 17.37 -6.03 -15.06
N VAL A 71 18.24 -5.02 -15.11
CA VAL A 71 18.01 -3.73 -14.44
C VAL A 71 16.74 -3.06 -14.95
N THR A 72 16.55 -3.02 -16.26
CA THR A 72 15.38 -2.40 -16.90
C THR A 72 14.07 -3.07 -16.45
N GLN A 73 14.03 -4.40 -16.35
CA GLN A 73 12.84 -5.13 -15.87
C GLN A 73 12.38 -4.61 -14.50
N TRP A 74 13.30 -4.45 -13.54
CA TRP A 74 12.96 -3.96 -12.21
C TRP A 74 12.62 -2.47 -12.18
N VAL A 75 13.35 -1.66 -12.94
CA VAL A 75 13.11 -0.22 -13.06
C VAL A 75 11.74 0.06 -13.68
N ASP A 76 11.34 -0.70 -14.69
CA ASP A 76 10.05 -0.55 -15.37
C ASP A 76 8.88 -0.91 -14.45
N MET A 77 8.99 -1.97 -13.65
CA MET A 77 7.98 -2.28 -12.64
C MET A 77 7.77 -1.15 -11.62
N ILE A 78 8.85 -0.43 -11.27
CA ILE A 78 8.75 0.73 -10.38
C ILE A 78 8.15 1.93 -11.12
N ASN A 79 8.54 2.16 -12.37
CA ASN A 79 7.97 3.23 -13.20
C ASN A 79 6.47 3.04 -13.37
N ASP A 80 6.00 1.82 -13.63
CA ASP A 80 4.58 1.51 -13.76
C ASP A 80 3.84 1.74 -12.44
N PHE A 81 4.45 1.34 -11.32
CA PHE A 81 3.89 1.58 -9.99
C PHE A 81 3.81 3.08 -9.64
N LEU A 82 4.84 3.85 -9.95
CA LEU A 82 4.92 5.28 -9.66
C LEU A 82 4.28 6.16 -10.74
N GLY A 83 3.91 5.59 -11.90
CA GLY A 83 3.37 6.31 -13.05
C GLY A 83 2.23 7.28 -12.69
N PRO A 84 1.19 6.83 -11.96
CA PRO A 84 0.10 7.72 -11.54
C PRO A 84 0.51 8.84 -10.56
N TYR A 85 1.64 8.69 -9.87
CA TYR A 85 2.19 9.72 -8.98
C TYR A 85 3.14 10.68 -9.70
N ALA A 86 3.69 10.28 -10.86
CA ALA A 86 4.47 11.16 -11.72
C ALA A 86 3.55 11.98 -12.66
N ASP A 87 2.52 11.33 -13.21
CA ASP A 87 1.49 11.95 -14.02
C ASP A 87 0.13 11.85 -13.33
N HIS A 88 -0.26 12.94 -12.66
CA HIS A 88 -1.49 13.01 -11.90
C HIS A 88 -2.75 12.87 -12.76
N THR A 89 -2.64 13.03 -14.09
CA THR A 89 -3.79 12.85 -14.99
C THR A 89 -4.26 11.40 -15.06
N LEU A 90 -3.38 10.45 -14.72
CA LEU A 90 -3.68 9.01 -14.65
C LEU A 90 -4.44 8.62 -13.37
N LEU A 91 -4.57 9.52 -12.40
CA LEU A 91 -5.29 9.26 -11.16
C LEU A 91 -6.81 9.36 -11.36
N PRO A 92 -7.62 8.71 -10.51
CA PRO A 92 -9.06 8.87 -10.53
C PRO A 92 -9.48 10.34 -10.49
N GLY A 93 -10.35 10.76 -11.40
CA GLY A 93 -10.78 12.17 -11.51
C GLY A 93 -9.72 13.12 -12.09
N GLY A 94 -8.63 12.60 -12.66
CA GLY A 94 -7.56 13.39 -13.30
C GLY A 94 -6.69 14.15 -12.30
N GLY A 95 -6.60 13.68 -11.05
CA GLY A 95 -5.74 14.24 -10.01
C GLY A 95 -6.15 15.61 -9.49
N LYS A 96 -7.33 16.12 -9.86
CA LYS A 96 -7.80 17.47 -9.49
C LYS A 96 -8.06 17.68 -8.00
N ASN A 97 -8.26 16.59 -7.26
CA ASN A 97 -8.51 16.61 -5.83
C ASN A 97 -7.22 16.42 -5.01
N GLN A 98 -6.04 16.49 -5.64
CA GLN A 98 -4.78 16.47 -4.91
C GLN A 98 -4.44 17.83 -4.33
N VAL A 99 -4.01 17.83 -3.08
CA VAL A 99 -3.52 19.01 -2.37
C VAL A 99 -2.18 18.70 -1.69
N ILE A 100 -1.32 19.69 -1.54
CA ILE A 100 -0.09 19.53 -0.76
C ILE A 100 -0.50 19.45 0.72
N CYS A 101 -0.08 18.40 1.39
CA CYS A 101 -0.32 18.18 2.81
C CYS A 101 1.00 18.15 3.57
N ASP A 102 0.91 18.41 4.87
CA ASP A 102 1.96 18.15 5.84
C ASP A 102 1.35 17.66 7.15
N PHE A 103 2.19 17.41 8.17
CA PHE A 103 1.76 16.95 9.49
C PHE A 103 0.77 17.88 10.20
N ASN A 104 0.78 19.18 9.87
CA ASN A 104 -0.07 20.20 10.48
C ASN A 104 -1.25 20.60 9.58
N THR A 105 -1.20 20.24 8.30
CA THR A 105 -2.11 20.66 7.24
C THR A 105 -2.70 19.44 6.55
N PRO A 106 -3.70 18.79 7.17
CA PRO A 106 -4.40 17.65 6.56
C PRO A 106 -5.26 18.11 5.37
N PRO A 107 -5.60 17.20 4.43
CA PRO A 107 -6.43 17.54 3.29
C PRO A 107 -7.87 17.81 3.74
N SER A 108 -8.53 18.76 3.09
CA SER A 108 -9.96 19.02 3.30
C SER A 108 -10.82 17.90 2.73
N SER A 109 -12.08 17.81 3.18
CA SER A 109 -13.02 16.77 2.73
C SER A 109 -13.12 16.71 1.20
N GLY A 110 -12.92 15.51 0.65
CA GLY A 110 -12.94 15.25 -0.80
C GLY A 110 -11.57 15.40 -1.49
N ASN A 111 -10.59 16.01 -0.83
CA ASN A 111 -9.22 16.11 -1.29
C ASN A 111 -8.34 15.00 -0.70
N VAL A 112 -7.24 14.72 -1.38
CA VAL A 112 -6.22 13.74 -0.99
C VAL A 112 -4.84 14.38 -1.02
N CYS A 113 -3.92 13.89 -0.21
CA CYS A 113 -2.56 14.39 -0.22
C CYS A 113 -1.83 13.98 -1.49
N ALA A 114 -1.21 14.97 -2.15
CA ALA A 114 -0.30 14.76 -3.25
C ALA A 114 0.97 14.07 -2.74
N PHE A 115 1.47 13.12 -3.53
CA PHE A 115 2.75 12.47 -3.28
C PHE A 115 3.71 12.87 -4.39
N ASP A 116 4.74 13.64 -4.04
CA ASP A 116 5.72 14.12 -5.03
C ASP A 116 6.87 13.11 -5.18
N VAL A 117 6.94 12.46 -6.34
CA VAL A 117 8.01 11.52 -6.70
C VAL A 117 9.40 12.17 -6.72
N LYS A 118 9.50 13.51 -6.76
CA LYS A 118 10.78 14.22 -6.69
C LYS A 118 11.41 14.14 -5.30
N ASN A 119 10.62 13.90 -4.26
CA ASN A 119 11.10 13.77 -2.89
C ASN A 119 11.77 12.42 -2.61
N LEU A 120 11.82 11.51 -3.60
CA LEU A 120 12.43 10.19 -3.47
C LEU A 120 13.97 10.20 -3.44
N GLY A 121 14.61 11.36 -3.68
CA GLY A 121 16.06 11.52 -3.58
C GLY A 121 16.83 10.52 -4.46
N PRO A 122 17.69 9.66 -3.90
CA PRO A 122 18.46 8.68 -4.68
C PRO A 122 17.60 7.59 -5.33
N CYS A 123 16.33 7.47 -4.93
CA CYS A 123 15.35 6.54 -5.47
C CYS A 123 14.45 7.18 -6.54
N SER A 124 14.97 8.13 -7.31
CA SER A 124 14.26 8.73 -8.43
C SER A 124 14.32 7.87 -9.70
N ALA A 125 13.37 8.09 -10.61
CA ALA A 125 13.39 7.50 -11.94
C ALA A 125 14.67 7.83 -12.72
N SER A 126 15.15 9.08 -12.60
CA SER A 126 16.39 9.53 -13.24
C SER A 126 17.65 8.81 -12.73
N ALA A 127 17.63 8.32 -11.49
CA ALA A 127 18.71 7.54 -10.90
C ALA A 127 18.55 6.02 -11.15
N GLY A 128 17.51 5.60 -11.88
CA GLY A 128 17.18 4.18 -12.10
C GLY A 128 16.90 3.43 -10.80
N TYR A 129 16.34 4.12 -9.80
CA TYR A 129 16.02 3.56 -8.48
C TYR A 129 17.20 2.82 -7.81
N GLY A 130 18.44 3.22 -8.12
CA GLY A 130 19.66 2.63 -7.55
C GLY A 130 20.04 1.24 -8.06
N TYR A 131 19.24 0.63 -8.95
CA TYR A 131 19.52 -0.72 -9.48
C TYR A 131 20.84 -0.77 -10.25
N ASN A 132 21.18 0.27 -11.00
CA ASN A 132 22.44 0.38 -11.74
C ASN A 132 23.71 0.45 -10.87
N ARG A 133 23.57 0.71 -9.56
CA ARG A 133 24.69 0.87 -8.61
C ARG A 133 24.73 -0.25 -7.57
N SER A 134 24.01 -1.35 -7.79
CA SER A 134 23.87 -2.45 -6.82
C SER A 134 23.30 -1.99 -5.46
N ALA A 135 22.51 -0.92 -5.46
CA ALA A 135 21.86 -0.36 -4.27
C ALA A 135 20.36 -0.13 -4.58
N PRO A 136 19.59 -1.22 -4.79
CA PRO A 136 18.21 -1.13 -5.28
C PRO A 136 17.29 -0.49 -4.23
N CYS A 137 16.40 0.38 -4.69
CA CYS A 137 15.36 0.97 -3.86
C CYS A 137 14.14 0.05 -3.78
N ILE A 138 13.61 -0.09 -2.57
CA ILE A 138 12.39 -0.86 -2.28
C ILE A 138 11.37 0.10 -1.67
N PHE A 139 10.16 0.09 -2.20
CA PHE A 139 9.05 0.91 -1.74
C PHE A 139 8.12 0.09 -0.88
N ILE A 140 7.95 0.47 0.38
CA ILE A 140 7.00 -0.17 1.28
C ILE A 140 5.62 0.44 1.10
N LYS A 141 4.59 -0.41 1.03
CA LYS A 141 3.20 -0.03 0.80
C LYS A 141 2.29 -0.74 1.80
N LEU A 142 1.52 0.05 2.53
CA LEU A 142 0.43 -0.42 3.38
C LEU A 142 -0.84 -0.71 2.55
N ASN A 143 -1.54 -1.77 2.91
CA ASN A 143 -2.86 -2.06 2.34
C ASN A 143 -3.86 -0.99 2.77
N ARG A 144 -4.64 -0.48 1.81
CA ARG A 144 -5.65 0.56 2.05
C ARG A 144 -6.88 -0.08 2.71
N ILE A 145 -7.21 0.35 3.93
CA ILE A 145 -8.42 -0.05 4.66
C ILE A 145 -9.32 1.19 4.79
N TYR A 146 -10.61 1.04 4.46
CA TYR A 146 -11.56 2.14 4.56
C TYR A 146 -11.73 2.59 6.03
N GLY A 147 -11.63 3.89 6.29
CA GLY A 147 -11.79 4.47 7.63
C GLY A 147 -10.60 4.22 8.57
N TRP A 148 -9.54 3.54 8.12
CA TRP A 148 -8.38 3.29 8.96
C TRP A 148 -7.55 4.55 9.16
N GLN A 149 -7.14 4.78 10.41
CA GLN A 149 -6.22 5.83 10.80
C GLN A 149 -5.10 5.22 11.63
N PRO A 150 -3.83 5.57 11.36
CA PRO A 150 -2.72 5.06 12.13
C PRO A 150 -2.76 5.59 13.57
N VAL A 151 -2.53 4.70 14.53
CA VAL A 151 -2.24 5.06 15.92
C VAL A 151 -0.73 5.22 16.03
N PHE A 152 -0.28 6.40 16.49
CA PHE A 152 1.12 6.73 16.68
C PHE A 152 1.49 6.66 18.17
N TYR A 153 2.79 6.51 18.46
CA TYR A 153 3.31 6.53 19.83
C TYR A 153 3.48 7.98 20.29
N GLU A 154 2.72 8.39 21.31
CA GLU A 154 2.84 9.71 21.93
C GLU A 154 3.96 9.75 22.97
N ASP A 155 3.97 8.74 23.85
CA ASP A 155 4.96 8.59 24.90
C ASP A 155 6.14 7.75 24.41
N VAL A 156 7.35 8.28 24.59
CA VAL A 156 8.60 7.60 24.23
C VAL A 156 9.03 6.58 25.28
N ASP A 157 8.48 6.68 26.48
CA ASP A 157 8.74 5.75 27.57
C ASP A 157 7.77 4.55 27.57
N ASP A 158 6.68 4.62 26.79
CA ASP A 158 5.72 3.53 26.55
C ASP A 158 5.83 2.97 25.12
N LEU A 159 7.05 2.63 24.71
CA LEU A 159 7.29 1.96 23.43
C LEU A 159 7.27 0.42 23.62
N PRO A 160 6.77 -0.35 22.63
CA PRO A 160 6.74 -1.81 22.72
C PRO A 160 8.12 -2.42 22.99
N ALA A 161 8.19 -3.43 23.87
CA ALA A 161 9.44 -4.11 24.21
C ALA A 161 10.09 -4.84 23.01
N GLU A 162 9.28 -5.23 22.02
CA GLU A 162 9.73 -5.87 20.77
C GLU A 162 10.31 -4.84 19.77
N MET A 163 10.17 -3.54 20.03
CA MET A 163 10.65 -2.49 19.14
C MET A 163 12.18 -2.46 19.13
N PRO A 164 12.82 -2.45 17.96
CA PRO A 164 14.28 -2.37 17.85
C PRO A 164 14.91 -1.17 18.55
N ASP A 165 16.03 -1.39 19.26
CA ASP A 165 16.76 -0.34 20.00
C ASP A 165 17.20 0.84 19.11
N ASP A 166 17.58 0.57 17.87
CA ASP A 166 17.95 1.58 16.87
C ASP A 166 16.75 2.48 16.53
N LEU A 167 15.57 1.89 16.36
CA LEU A 167 14.33 2.62 16.09
C LEU A 167 13.87 3.41 17.33
N VAL A 168 13.94 2.82 18.52
CA VAL A 168 13.62 3.50 19.79
C VAL A 168 14.50 4.74 19.96
N SER A 169 15.80 4.59 19.73
CA SER A 169 16.77 5.70 19.81
C SER A 169 16.46 6.81 18.81
N HIS A 170 16.09 6.44 17.58
CA HIS A 170 15.70 7.41 16.56
C HIS A 170 14.42 8.17 16.94
N ILE A 171 13.37 7.48 17.39
CA ILE A 171 12.11 8.11 17.82
C ILE A 171 12.36 9.09 18.98
N ARG A 172 13.18 8.70 19.96
CA ARG A 172 13.57 9.56 21.09
C ARG A 172 14.32 10.82 20.67
N SER A 173 15.09 10.76 19.58
CA SER A 173 15.85 11.90 19.06
C SER A 173 15.00 12.97 18.36
N LEU A 174 13.78 12.62 17.94
CA LEU A 174 12.90 13.50 17.17
C LEU A 174 11.98 14.34 18.06
N PRO A 175 11.54 15.53 17.62
CA PRO A 175 10.57 16.33 18.32
C PRO A 175 9.17 15.70 18.26
N ALA A 176 8.31 15.98 19.25
CA ALA A 176 6.96 15.42 19.37
C ALA A 176 6.08 15.47 18.10
N PRO A 177 5.99 16.57 17.32
CA PRO A 177 5.19 16.60 16.10
C PRO A 177 5.64 15.58 15.05
N ASP A 178 6.95 15.36 14.92
CA ASP A 178 7.54 14.44 13.93
C ASP A 178 7.40 12.97 14.36
N ARG A 179 6.89 12.71 15.58
CA ARG A 179 6.60 11.36 16.07
C ARG A 179 5.26 10.81 15.60
N ARG A 180 4.37 11.69 15.09
CA ARG A 180 2.99 11.37 14.68
C ARG A 180 2.95 10.70 13.30
N GLN A 181 3.64 9.57 13.18
CA GLN A 181 3.74 8.81 11.94
C GLN A 181 3.81 7.30 12.22
N VAL A 182 3.65 6.52 11.16
CA VAL A 182 3.85 5.07 11.19
C VAL A 182 5.34 4.79 11.07
N TRP A 183 5.87 3.98 12.00
CA TRP A 183 7.27 3.59 12.02
C TRP A 183 7.49 2.24 11.34
N ILE A 184 8.47 2.19 10.45
CA ILE A 184 8.86 0.97 9.73
C ILE A 184 10.38 0.83 9.84
N THR A 185 10.85 -0.36 10.18
CA THR A 185 12.26 -0.72 10.22
C THR A 185 12.49 -2.01 9.44
N CYS A 186 13.62 -2.08 8.75
CA CYS A 186 14.03 -3.24 7.97
C CYS A 186 15.29 -3.81 8.62
N LYS A 187 15.30 -5.10 8.89
CA LYS A 187 16.44 -5.81 9.47
C LYS A 187 16.82 -7.00 8.61
N GLU A 188 18.10 -7.36 8.67
CA GLU A 188 18.57 -8.62 8.13
C GLU A 188 17.93 -9.79 8.90
N LEU A 189 17.61 -10.88 8.19
CA LEU A 189 17.12 -12.11 8.80
C LEU A 189 18.29 -12.80 9.51
N THR A 190 18.42 -12.57 10.81
CA THR A 190 19.32 -13.37 11.67
C THR A 190 18.59 -14.66 12.05
N ASN A 191 18.98 -15.80 11.46
CA ASN A 191 18.52 -17.11 11.92
C ASN A 191 18.92 -17.27 13.40
N SER A 192 17.94 -17.15 14.30
CA SER A 192 18.08 -17.40 15.73
C SER A 192 17.56 -18.80 16.06
#